data_AF-A0A0B7BHW4-F1
#
_entry.id   AF-A0A0B7BHW4-F1
#
_cell.length_a   1.000
_cell.length_b   1.000
_cell.length_c   1.000
_cell.angle_alpha   90.00
_cell.angle_beta   90.00
_cell.angle_gamma   90.00
#
_symmetry.space_group_name_H-M   'P 1'
#
loop_
_entity.id
_entity.type
_entity.pdbx_description
1 polymer ?
#
loop_
_entity_poly.entity_id
_entity_poly.type
_entity_poly.pdbx_seq_one_letter_code
_entity_poly.pdbx_strand_id
1 'polypeptide(L)' 'ISLSCNSGYQLTGSEQRTCEASGVWSTTETVCQQLFCPRPPVVVGTKINVTEDIDLYPVSSVILYECGKGHIMNGTGIKT' A
#
# COMPACT_ATOMS: atom_id res chain seq x y z
N ILE A 1 -16.03 6.23 19.82
CA ILE A 1 -15.03 6.83 18.90
C ILE A 1 -14.77 5.83 17.78
N SER A 2 -14.64 6.30 16.53
CA SER A 2 -14.35 5.43 15.39
C SER A 2 -12.88 5.55 15.00
N LEU A 3 -12.24 4.42 14.74
CA LEU A 3 -10.84 4.31 14.37
C LEU A 3 -10.75 4.05 12.87
N SER A 4 -9.79 4.70 12.22
CA SER A 4 -9.47 4.48 10.81
C SER A 4 -7.96 4.53 10.61
N CYS A 5 -7.48 3.85 9.58
CA CYS A 5 -6.09 3.86 9.19
C CYS A 5 -5.85 4.79 8.01
N ASN A 6 -4.60 5.24 7.87
CA ASN A 6 -4.17 6.00 6.70
C ASN A 6 -4.26 5.14 5.43
N SER A 7 -4.27 5.79 4.25
CA SER A 7 -4.23 5.10 2.96
C SER A 7 -3.03 4.13 2.89
N GLY A 8 -3.26 2.95 2.32
CA GLY A 8 -2.25 1.89 2.25
C GLY A 8 -2.11 1.05 3.52
N TYR A 9 -2.95 1.26 4.53
CA TYR A 9 -3.02 0.44 5.74
C TYR A 9 -4.44 -0.09 5.95
N GLN A 10 -4.53 -1.30 6.50
CA GLN A 10 -5.78 -1.92 6.91
C GLN A 10 -5.87 -1.98 8.43
N LEU A 11 -7.05 -1.64 8.96
CA LEU A 11 -7.32 -1.74 10.38
C LEU A 11 -7.59 -3.20 10.74
N THR A 12 -6.81 -3.72 11.68
CA THR A 12 -6.97 -5.05 12.25
C THR A 12 -7.28 -4.91 13.74
N GLY A 13 -8.38 -5.51 14.18
CA GLY A 13 -8.89 -5.36 15.55
C GLY A 13 -10.19 -4.58 15.59
N SER A 14 -10.41 -3.78 16.63
CA SER A 14 -11.69 -3.07 16.81
C SER A 14 -11.72 -1.72 16.10
N GLU A 15 -12.72 -1.51 15.25
CA GLU A 15 -12.95 -0.24 14.55
C GLU A 15 -13.53 0.85 15.46
N GLN A 16 -13.93 0.49 16.69
CA GLN A 16 -14.56 1.42 17.63
C GLN A 16 -14.01 1.24 19.04
N ARG A 17 -13.82 2.37 19.73
CA ARG A 17 -13.58 2.37 21.18
C ARG A 17 -14.72 3.02 21.92
N THR A 18 -15.01 2.46 23.09
CA THR A 18 -16.05 2.93 24.00
C THR A 18 -15.40 3.41 25.29
N CYS A 19 -15.82 4.57 25.78
CA CYS A 19 -15.41 5.06 27.08
C CYS A 19 -16.25 4.34 28.13
N GLU A 20 -15.61 3.58 29.01
CA GLU A 20 -16.29 2.85 30.07
C GLU A 20 -16.63 3.77 31.25
N ALA A 21 -17.55 3.32 32.11
CA ALA A 21 -17.92 4.06 33.33
C ALA A 21 -16.74 4.24 34.30
N SER A 22 -15.68 3.43 34.17
CA SER A 22 -14.40 3.57 34.87
C SER A 22 -13.57 4.76 34.38
N GLY A 23 -13.96 5.42 33.29
CA GLY A 23 -13.18 6.47 32.61
C GLY A 23 -12.05 5.92 31.73
N VAL A 24 -11.96 4.60 31.54
CA VAL A 24 -10.96 3.93 30.71
C VAL A 24 -11.58 3.57 29.35
N TRP A 25 -10.80 3.67 28.28
CA TRP A 25 -11.23 3.19 26.97
C TRP A 25 -11.19 1.66 26.91
N SER A 26 -12.17 1.06 26.23
CA SER A 26 -12.20 -0.38 25.96
C SER A 26 -10.85 -0.87 25.43
N THR A 27 -10.30 -1.94 26.02
CA THR A 27 -8.94 -2.44 25.78
C THR A 27 -8.79 -3.24 24.48
N THR A 28 -9.71 -3.09 23.54
CA THR A 28 -9.58 -3.73 22.24
C THR A 28 -8.35 -3.20 21.52
N GLU A 29 -7.41 -4.11 21.27
CA GLU A 29 -6.21 -3.82 20.50
C GLU A 29 -6.61 -3.57 19.05
N THR A 30 -6.11 -2.46 18.50
CA THR A 30 -6.37 -2.05 17.13
C THR A 30 -5.04 -1.65 16.51
N VAL A 31 -4.68 -2.30 15.42
CA VAL A 31 -3.39 -2.10 14.75
C VAL A 31 -3.65 -1.79 13.28
N CYS A 32 -2.97 -0.76 12.76
CA CYS A 32 -2.94 -0.50 11.33
C CYS A 32 -1.82 -1.32 10.70
N GLN A 33 -2.19 -2.35 9.94
CA GLN A 33 -1.26 -3.18 9.20
C GLN A 33 -1.06 -2.63 7.80
N GLN A 34 0.19 -2.44 7.38
CA GLN A 34 0.50 -1.95 6.04
C GLN A 34 0.06 -2.99 4.99
N LEU A 35 -0.56 -2.52 3.92
CA LEU A 35 -0.96 -3.34 2.78
C LEU A 35 0.17 -3.42 1.75
N PHE A 36 0.25 -4.57 1.10
CA PHE A 36 1.26 -4.87 0.09
C PHE A 36 0.62 -5.40 -1.19
N CYS A 37 1.17 -5.00 -2.33
CA CYS A 37 0.93 -5.57 -3.64
C CYS A 37 2.04 -6.57 -3.98
N PRO A 38 1.72 -7.63 -4.75
CA PRO A 38 2.77 -8.47 -5.32
C PRO A 38 3.63 -7.67 -6.29
N ARG A 39 4.80 -8.23 -6.61
CA ARG A 39 5.70 -7.68 -7.61
C ARG A 39 4.94 -7.26 -8.88
N PRO A 40 5.10 -6.00 -9.34
CA PRO A 40 4.41 -5.51 -10.51
C PRO A 40 4.86 -6.28 -11.77
N PRO A 41 3.94 -6.57 -12.72
CA PRO A 41 4.26 -7.34 -13.91
C PRO A 41 5.18 -6.56 -14.85
N VAL A 42 6.25 -7.20 -15.33
CA VAL A 42 7.11 -6.61 -16.37
C VAL A 42 6.42 -6.73 -17.71
N VAL A 43 6.06 -5.59 -18.31
CA VAL A 43 5.44 -5.53 -19.64
C VAL A 43 6.53 -5.64 -20.71
N VAL A 44 6.26 -6.39 -21.78
CA VAL A 44 7.21 -6.58 -22.89
C VAL A 44 7.64 -5.22 -23.46
N GLY A 45 8.95 -5.05 -23.66
CA GLY A 45 9.52 -3.80 -24.16
C GLY A 45 9.61 -2.70 -23.12
N THR A 46 9.36 -3.00 -21.83
CA THR A 46 9.55 -2.06 -20.72
C THR A 46 10.56 -2.59 -19.70
N LYS A 47 11.12 -1.69 -18.91
CA LYS A 47 11.90 -1.98 -17.71
C LYS A 47 11.28 -1.22 -16.54
N ILE A 48 11.33 -1.83 -15.35
CA ILE A 48 10.83 -1.22 -14.14
C ILE A 48 12.00 -0.57 -13.41
N ASN A 49 11.88 0.71 -13.09
CA ASN A 49 12.83 1.45 -12.27
C ASN A 49 12.37 1.42 -10.81
N VAL A 50 12.81 0.39 -10.09
CA VAL A 50 12.62 0.24 -8.64
C VAL A 50 13.97 0.22 -7.94
N THR A 51 14.03 0.72 -6.72
CA THR A 51 15.24 0.70 -5.87
C THR A 51 15.62 -0.72 -5.45
N GLU A 52 14.62 -1.57 -5.21
CA GLU A 52 14.80 -2.96 -4.83
C GLU A 52 13.81 -3.82 -5.61
N ASP A 53 14.29 -4.93 -6.18
CA ASP A 53 13.48 -5.86 -6.93
C ASP A 53 12.94 -6.97 -6.00
N ILE A 54 11.89 -6.63 -5.25
CA ILE A 54 11.31 -7.49 -4.20
C ILE A 54 9.96 -8.10 -4.62
N ASP A 55 9.48 -9.09 -3.86
CA ASP A 55 8.21 -9.77 -4.16
C ASP A 55 6.96 -9.03 -3.65
N LEU A 56 7.12 -8.14 -2.67
CA LEU A 56 6.02 -7.42 -2.01
C LEU A 56 6.33 -5.93 -1.92
N TYR A 57 5.51 -5.10 -2.57
CA TYR A 57 5.63 -3.65 -2.56
C TYR A 57 4.53 -3.03 -1.70
N PRO A 58 4.83 -2.09 -0.80
CA PRO A 58 3.79 -1.31 -0.12
C PRO A 58 2.82 -0.70 -1.14
N VAL A 59 1.51 -0.70 -0.84
CA VAL A 59 0.50 -0.08 -1.73
C VAL A 59 0.77 1.41 -1.97
N SER A 60 1.50 2.08 -1.07
CA SER A 60 1.93 3.47 -1.23
C SER A 60 3.14 3.65 -2.15
N SER A 61 3.69 2.58 -2.73
CA SER A 61 4.86 2.63 -3.61
C SER A 61 4.50 3.20 -4.97
N VAL A 62 5.44 3.94 -5.57
CA VAL A 62 5.33 4.43 -6.94
C VAL A 62 6.27 3.65 -7.83
N ILE A 63 5.71 2.96 -8.83
CA ILE A 63 6.47 2.15 -9.78
C ILE A 63 6.58 2.91 -11.10
N LEU A 64 7.81 3.10 -11.58
CA LEU A 64 8.09 3.76 -12.85
C LEU A 64 8.47 2.73 -13.91
N TYR A 65 7.65 2.61 -14.94
CA TYR A 65 7.97 1.91 -16.17
C TYR A 65 8.70 2.84 -17.13
N GLU A 66 9.73 2.33 -17.77
CA GLU A 66 10.43 2.97 -18.86
C GLU A 66 10.42 2.08 -20.10
N CYS A 67 10.29 2.69 -21.27
CA CYS A 67 10.42 1.96 -22.52
C CYS A 67 11.86 1.51 -22.75
N GLY A 68 12.01 0.24 -23.11
CA GLY A 68 13.22 -0.29 -23.69
C GLY A 68 13.52 0.35 -25.04
N LYS A 69 14.76 0.18 -25.51
CA LYS A 69 15.23 0.77 -26.77
C LYS A 69 14.29 0.43 -27.93
N GLY A 70 13.92 1.44 -28.72
CA GLY A 70 13.06 1.28 -29.90
C GLY A 70 11.56 1.13 -29.62
N HIS A 71 11.13 1.21 -28.36
CA HIS A 71 9.71 1.14 -27.99
C HIS A 71 9.19 2.53 -27.61
N ILE A 72 7.88 2.75 -27.80
CA ILE A 72 7.20 4.00 -27.47
C ILE A 72 6.15 3.70 -26.41
N MET A 73 6.07 4.54 -25.38
CA MET A 73 5.10 4.40 -24.32
C MET A 73 3.75 4.92 -24.80
N ASN A 74 2.70 4.10 -24.66
CA ASN A 74 1.34 4.55 -24.88
C ASN A 74 0.63 4.67 -23.53
N GLY A 75 0.47 5.90 -23.05
CA GLY A 75 -0.08 6.20 -21.72
C GLY A 75 0.99 6.64 -20.70
N THR A 76 0.72 6.41 -19.41
CA THR A 76 1.60 6.83 -18.32
C THR A 76 2.52 5.71 -17.86
N GLY A 77 3.81 6.01 -17.67
CA GLY A 77 4.78 5.09 -17.10
C GLY A 77 4.68 4.97 -15.57
N ILE A 78 3.83 5.75 -14.93
CA ILE A 78 3.70 5.77 -13.47
C ILE A 78 2.55 4.86 -13.05
N LYS A 79 2.84 3.92 -12.15
CA LYS A 79 1.85 3.07 -11.49
C LYS A 79 1.89 3.33 -9.99
N THR A 80 0.75 3.75 -9.45
CA THR A 80 0.48 3.99 -8.03
C THR A 80 -0.59 3.06 -7.51
#